data_AF-A0A813HKL7-F1
#
_entry.id   AF-A0A813HKL7-F1
#
_cell.length_a   1.000
_cell.length_b   1.000
_cell.length_c   1.000
_cell.angle_alpha   90.00
_cell.angle_beta   90.00
_cell.angle_gamma   90.00
#
_symmetry.space_group_name_H-M   'P 1'
#
loop_
_entity.id
_entity.type
_entity.pdbx_description
1 polymer ?
#
loop_
_entity_poly.entity_id
_entity_poly.type
_entity_poly.pdbx_seq_one_letter_code
_entity_poly.pdbx_strand_id
1 'polypeptide(L)'
;YNERSLTLGLLKLSEKPGELAWHWAIGVDDEFYEVGALGGKGSHMSVLGPEGVVASHDPRATGNSWNKEQMTGYIEMHRTTLRSDDEIEEFICGWVEKHPVYHVLGPNCQYFVADLFEFLTEGSPLQFRKDTDKIRGPFQVLVSPFSLAAEKSSHVHFRRSVHKWDLPNMCGRVVWQDRLSDPALKEATMSRISFCDRYGFYLSACFHHGGVIGKLLSRYPTVVKTAEDCDDWETFWLMKTPDTDFVYILTCHQTFISVSLEGVVHTSSKAQETERFRMEPQEDDTVLLQSFHGTYLKSGPQVGTSLVAVSSVDEDCKFTTY
;
A
#
# COMPACT_ATOMS: atom_id res chain seq x y z
N TYR A 1 36.79 -8.27 8.59
CA TYR A 1 35.41 -8.18 9.09
C TYR A 1 34.64 -9.33 8.48
N ASN A 2 33.92 -10.10 9.30
CA ASN A 2 33.06 -11.16 8.79
C ASN A 2 31.84 -10.49 8.16
N GLU A 3 31.38 -11.01 7.02
CA GLU A 3 30.11 -10.59 6.45
C GLU A 3 28.97 -10.99 7.39
N ARG A 4 28.07 -10.04 7.65
CA ARG A 4 26.92 -10.21 8.55
C ARG A 4 25.64 -10.18 7.75
N SER A 5 24.72 -11.10 8.04
CA SER A 5 23.49 -11.28 7.28
C SER A 5 22.43 -10.22 7.64
N LEU A 6 21.59 -9.83 6.68
CA LEU A 6 20.51 -8.86 6.91
C LEU A 6 19.12 -9.52 6.87
N THR A 7 18.28 -9.13 7.83
CA THR A 7 16.91 -9.64 7.99
C THR A 7 15.93 -8.48 8.22
N LEU A 8 14.74 -8.51 7.60
CA LEU A 8 13.65 -7.60 7.93
C LEU A 8 12.75 -8.26 8.98
N GLY A 9 12.66 -7.67 10.17
CA GLY A 9 11.78 -8.10 11.25
C GLY A 9 10.41 -7.45 11.14
N LEU A 10 9.36 -8.22 11.43
CA LEU A 10 7.97 -7.79 11.43
C LEU A 10 7.35 -8.05 12.80
N LEU A 11 6.96 -6.98 13.48
CA LEU A 11 6.26 -7.04 14.76
C LEU A 11 4.80 -6.65 14.58
N LYS A 12 3.89 -7.48 15.07
CA LYS A 12 2.46 -7.18 15.10
C LYS A 12 2.11 -6.36 16.35
N LEU A 13 1.57 -5.15 16.19
CA LEU A 13 1.25 -4.26 17.33
C LEU A 13 -0.03 -4.64 18.08
N SER A 14 -0.98 -5.28 17.41
CA SER A 14 -2.26 -5.65 18.00
C SER A 14 -2.62 -7.08 17.66
N GLU A 15 -3.01 -7.86 18.66
CA GLU A 15 -3.55 -9.21 18.42
C GLU A 15 -4.98 -9.16 17.88
N LYS A 16 -5.69 -8.04 18.06
CA LYS A 16 -7.10 -7.93 17.71
C LYS A 16 -7.34 -8.12 16.21
N PRO A 17 -8.37 -8.90 15.82
CA PRO A 17 -8.78 -9.01 14.43
C PRO A 17 -9.14 -7.63 13.84
N GLY A 18 -8.58 -7.30 12.68
CA GLY A 18 -8.85 -6.03 11.97
C GLY A 18 -7.89 -4.88 12.28
N GLU A 19 -7.06 -4.97 13.32
CA GLU A 19 -6.02 -3.98 13.62
C GLU A 19 -4.68 -4.47 13.07
N LEU A 20 -4.40 -4.16 11.80
CA LEU A 20 -3.16 -4.54 11.12
C LEU A 20 -2.17 -3.38 11.08
N ALA A 21 -1.62 -3.02 12.25
CA ALA A 21 -0.42 -2.19 12.33
C ALA A 21 0.79 -3.10 12.56
N TRP A 22 1.75 -3.01 11.64
CA TRP A 22 3.01 -3.73 11.71
C TRP A 22 4.15 -2.75 11.95
N HIS A 23 5.00 -3.06 12.91
CA HIS A 23 6.29 -2.42 13.07
C HIS A 23 7.36 -3.18 12.30
N TRP A 24 8.30 -2.41 11.77
CA TRP A 24 9.44 -2.93 11.04
C TRP A 24 10.69 -2.72 11.87
N ALA A 25 11.51 -3.76 11.93
CA ALA A 25 12.84 -3.74 12.53
C ALA A 25 13.84 -4.28 11.50
N ILE A 26 15.11 -3.92 11.63
CA ILE A 26 16.16 -4.51 10.80
C ILE A 26 17.12 -5.31 11.65
N GLY A 27 17.35 -6.54 11.26
CA GLY A 27 18.27 -7.48 11.87
C GLY A 27 19.61 -7.49 11.16
N VAL A 28 20.70 -7.41 11.94
CA VAL A 28 22.06 -7.71 11.51
C VAL A 28 22.47 -8.99 12.25
N ASP A 29 22.65 -10.08 11.52
CA ASP A 29 22.66 -11.44 12.08
C ASP A 29 21.37 -11.74 12.89
N ASP A 30 21.47 -11.99 14.19
CA ASP A 30 20.32 -12.26 15.07
C ASP A 30 19.96 -11.06 15.97
N GLU A 31 20.58 -9.90 15.72
CA GLU A 31 20.46 -8.67 16.49
C GLU A 31 19.57 -7.64 15.77
N PHE A 32 18.50 -7.18 16.42
CA PHE A 32 17.49 -6.34 15.79
C PHE A 32 17.48 -4.90 16.31
N TYR A 33 17.28 -3.97 15.38
CA TYR A 33 17.11 -2.54 15.65
C TYR A 33 15.72 -2.08 15.24
N GLU A 34 14.98 -1.44 16.17
CA GLU A 34 13.62 -0.95 15.96
C GLU A 34 13.43 0.45 16.53
N VAL A 35 12.68 1.30 15.82
CA VAL A 35 12.21 2.58 16.37
C VAL A 35 10.92 2.43 17.19
N GLY A 36 10.84 3.14 18.31
CA GLY A 36 9.64 3.22 19.14
C GLY A 36 9.47 4.58 19.80
N ALA A 37 8.28 4.79 20.38
CA ALA A 37 8.02 5.90 21.29
C ALA A 37 8.37 5.48 22.73
N LEU A 38 9.54 5.92 23.22
CA LEU A 38 9.96 5.73 24.61
C LEU A 38 10.19 7.07 25.28
N GLY A 39 10.14 7.08 26.62
CA GLY A 39 10.36 8.28 27.42
C GLY A 39 9.05 8.97 27.82
N GLY A 40 8.78 8.97 29.13
CA GLY A 40 7.77 9.80 29.81
C GLY A 40 6.46 10.10 29.06
N LYS A 41 5.98 11.34 29.21
CA LYS A 41 4.84 11.88 28.46
C LYS A 41 5.38 12.57 27.21
N GLY A 42 5.47 11.85 26.11
CA GLY A 42 5.86 12.38 24.81
C GLY A 42 6.00 11.28 23.77
N SER A 43 5.87 11.64 22.49
CA SER A 43 6.16 10.74 21.38
C SER A 43 7.60 10.98 20.92
N HIS A 44 8.56 10.78 21.83
CA HIS A 44 9.98 10.97 21.52
C HIS A 44 10.52 9.78 20.73
N MET A 45 11.29 10.08 19.69
CA MET A 45 11.96 9.05 18.92
C MET A 45 13.01 8.35 19.76
N SER A 46 12.98 7.01 19.72
CA SER A 46 14.01 6.15 20.31
C SER A 46 14.25 4.97 19.40
N VAL A 47 15.48 4.48 19.36
CA VAL A 47 15.86 3.22 18.71
C VAL A 47 16.31 2.24 19.78
N LEU A 48 15.68 1.07 19.78
CA LEU A 48 16.06 -0.08 20.59
C LEU A 48 16.94 -1.01 19.76
N GLY A 49 17.92 -1.62 20.40
CA GLY A 49 18.85 -2.60 19.85
C GLY A 49 19.03 -3.80 20.79
N PRO A 50 20.05 -4.62 20.55
CA PRO A 50 20.31 -5.86 21.29
C PRO A 50 20.57 -5.66 22.78
N GLU A 51 21.14 -4.53 23.18
CA GLU A 51 21.47 -4.22 24.57
C GLU A 51 20.50 -3.23 25.23
N GLY A 52 19.42 -2.84 24.53
CA GLY A 52 18.42 -1.88 25.02
C GLY A 52 18.37 -0.62 24.19
N VAL A 53 18.24 0.56 24.81
CA VAL A 53 18.16 1.84 24.09
C VAL A 53 19.53 2.21 23.51
N VAL A 54 19.63 2.24 22.18
CA VAL A 54 20.83 2.68 21.46
C VAL A 54 20.88 4.20 21.38
N ALA A 55 19.77 4.82 20.99
CA ALA A 55 19.63 6.28 20.94
C ALA A 55 18.21 6.71 21.28
N SER A 56 18.08 7.86 21.93
CA SER A 56 16.77 8.48 22.20
C SER A 56 16.87 9.99 22.28
N HIS A 57 15.80 10.66 21.88
CA HIS A 57 15.62 12.09 22.10
C HIS A 57 15.14 12.42 23.53
N ASP A 58 14.65 11.44 24.31
CA ASP A 58 14.33 11.62 25.73
C ASP A 58 15.43 10.94 26.60
N PRO A 59 16.17 11.69 27.44
CA PRO A 59 17.21 11.11 28.29
C PRO A 59 16.68 10.14 29.36
N ARG A 60 15.36 10.05 29.54
CA ARG A 60 14.69 9.11 30.46
C ARG A 60 14.22 7.84 29.76
N ALA A 61 14.43 7.72 28.45
CA ALA A 61 14.04 6.53 27.72
C ALA A 61 14.77 5.31 28.29
N THR A 62 13.99 4.32 28.70
CA THR A 62 14.46 3.01 29.09
C THR A 62 13.69 1.97 28.29
N GLY A 63 14.33 0.85 28.00
CA GLY A 63 13.72 -0.22 27.23
C GLY A 63 14.55 -1.48 27.33
N ASN A 64 13.88 -2.61 27.14
CA ASN A 64 14.54 -3.91 27.12
C ASN A 64 15.24 -4.12 25.77
N SER A 65 16.23 -5.01 25.79
CA SER A 65 16.85 -5.58 24.60
C SER A 65 15.81 -6.10 23.61
N TRP A 66 16.11 -5.96 22.32
CA TRP A 66 15.37 -6.55 21.23
C TRP A 66 16.11 -7.76 20.65
N ASN A 67 15.42 -8.89 20.58
CA ASN A 67 15.91 -10.11 19.97
C ASN A 67 14.93 -10.65 18.92
N LYS A 68 15.43 -11.59 18.12
CA LYS A 68 14.69 -12.23 17.03
C LYS A 68 13.42 -12.94 17.52
N GLU A 69 13.43 -13.50 18.72
CA GLU A 69 12.30 -14.23 19.31
C GLU A 69 11.10 -13.34 19.61
N GLN A 70 11.30 -12.03 19.74
CA GLN A 70 10.22 -11.06 19.92
C GLN A 70 9.51 -10.71 18.60
N MET A 71 10.07 -11.07 17.45
CA MET A 71 9.46 -10.81 16.15
C MET A 71 8.28 -11.76 15.90
N THR A 72 7.20 -11.22 15.35
CA THR A 72 6.06 -12.06 14.90
C THR A 72 6.41 -12.82 13.61
N GLY A 73 7.26 -12.24 12.77
CA GLY A 73 7.79 -12.86 11.56
C GLY A 73 9.01 -12.12 11.04
N TYR A 74 9.68 -12.68 10.05
CA TYR A 74 10.84 -12.06 9.44
C TYR A 74 11.00 -12.46 7.97
N ILE A 75 11.77 -11.67 7.22
CA ILE A 75 12.12 -11.90 5.81
C ILE A 75 13.64 -11.83 5.68
N GLU A 76 14.26 -12.89 5.18
CA GLU A 76 15.69 -12.88 4.83
C GLU A 76 15.92 -12.00 3.59
N MET A 77 16.83 -11.03 3.69
CA MET A 77 17.03 -10.04 2.63
C MET A 77 18.06 -10.46 1.57
N HIS A 78 18.72 -11.61 1.74
CA HIS A 78 19.83 -12.09 0.89
C HIS A 78 20.87 -10.99 0.59
N ARG A 79 21.20 -10.21 1.62
CA ARG A 79 22.24 -9.19 1.61
C ARG A 79 23.09 -9.35 2.87
N THR A 80 24.33 -8.89 2.77
CA THR A 80 25.26 -8.84 3.88
C THR A 80 25.79 -7.43 4.09
N THR A 81 26.36 -7.16 5.26
CA THR A 81 27.03 -5.92 5.59
C THR A 81 28.41 -6.18 6.17
N LEU A 82 29.33 -5.24 5.94
CA LEU A 82 30.66 -5.19 6.57
C LEU A 82 30.76 -4.10 7.64
N ARG A 83 29.69 -3.31 7.86
CA ARG A 83 29.65 -2.29 8.92
C ARG A 83 29.93 -2.93 10.26
N SER A 84 30.59 -2.24 11.18
CA SER A 84 30.72 -2.64 12.58
C SER A 84 29.51 -2.19 13.41
N ASP A 85 29.42 -2.65 14.65
CA ASP A 85 28.39 -2.20 15.59
C ASP A 85 28.54 -0.70 15.90
N ASP A 86 29.77 -0.23 16.15
CA ASP A 86 30.06 1.19 16.35
C ASP A 86 29.54 2.06 15.19
N GLU A 87 29.73 1.62 13.93
CA GLU A 87 29.24 2.35 12.75
C GLU A 87 27.71 2.37 12.68
N ILE A 88 27.06 1.28 13.08
CA ILE A 88 25.59 1.17 13.12
C ILE A 88 25.02 2.08 14.21
N GLU A 89 25.62 2.06 15.40
CA GLU A 89 25.20 2.91 16.52
C GLU A 89 25.41 4.40 16.21
N GLU A 90 26.52 4.76 15.56
CA GLU A 90 26.78 6.13 15.10
C GLU A 90 25.70 6.58 14.10
N PHE A 91 25.37 5.73 13.12
CA PHE A 91 24.27 5.99 12.19
C PHE A 91 22.95 6.21 12.93
N ILE A 92 22.60 5.32 13.86
CA ILE A 92 21.37 5.36 14.63
C ILE A 92 21.27 6.66 15.44
N CYS A 93 22.34 7.07 16.11
CA CYS A 93 22.39 8.32 16.87
C CYS A 93 22.13 9.52 15.95
N GLY A 94 22.81 9.59 14.81
CA GLY A 94 22.61 10.66 13.83
C GLY A 94 21.22 10.64 13.19
N TRP A 95 20.60 9.48 13.05
CA TRP A 95 19.22 9.35 12.54
C TRP A 95 18.20 9.86 13.56
N VAL A 96 18.32 9.48 14.84
CA VAL A 96 17.42 9.94 15.91
C VAL A 96 17.52 11.46 16.14
N GLU A 97 18.72 12.04 16.05
CA GLU A 97 18.91 13.49 16.14
C GLU A 97 18.13 14.25 15.05
N LYS A 98 18.10 13.72 13.83
CA LYS A 98 17.37 14.31 12.68
C LYS A 98 15.85 14.05 12.73
N HIS A 99 15.42 13.04 13.48
CA HIS A 99 14.01 12.61 13.56
C HIS A 99 13.53 12.56 15.02
N PRO A 100 13.47 13.70 15.75
CA PRO A 100 13.26 13.70 17.20
C PRO A 100 11.86 13.25 17.66
N VAL A 101 10.88 13.23 16.74
CA VAL A 101 9.48 12.93 17.03
C VAL A 101 9.08 11.60 16.38
N TYR A 102 8.54 10.71 17.20
CA TYR A 102 7.92 9.47 16.78
C TYR A 102 6.44 9.70 16.47
N HIS A 103 5.99 9.36 15.27
CA HIS A 103 4.57 9.36 14.94
C HIS A 103 4.05 7.92 14.94
N VAL A 104 3.24 7.57 15.94
CA VAL A 104 2.71 6.19 16.13
C VAL A 104 1.92 5.68 14.93
N LEU A 105 1.22 6.56 14.23
CA LEU A 105 0.49 6.25 13.00
C LEU A 105 1.29 6.59 11.73
N GLY A 106 2.49 7.12 11.89
CA GLY A 106 3.36 7.53 10.81
C GLY A 106 4.28 6.38 10.35
N PRO A 107 4.89 6.52 9.17
CA PRO A 107 5.77 5.50 8.60
C PRO A 107 7.19 5.50 9.20
N ASN A 108 7.35 5.92 10.47
CA ASN A 108 8.65 6.11 11.10
C ASN A 108 9.49 4.84 11.09
N CYS A 109 8.90 3.68 11.38
CA CYS A 109 9.62 2.40 11.37
C CYS A 109 10.02 1.95 9.97
N GLN A 110 9.17 2.20 8.96
CA GLN A 110 9.48 1.90 7.57
C GLN A 110 10.63 2.79 7.06
N TYR A 111 10.63 4.09 7.39
CA TYR A 111 11.70 5.00 7.01
C TYR A 111 13.03 4.67 7.69
N PHE A 112 13.01 4.42 9.00
CA PHE A 112 14.20 3.99 9.71
C PHE A 112 14.82 2.73 9.11
N VAL A 113 14.00 1.69 8.88
CA VAL A 113 14.46 0.43 8.28
C VAL A 113 14.98 0.63 6.86
N ALA A 114 14.32 1.46 6.04
CA ALA A 114 14.77 1.76 4.70
C ALA A 114 16.14 2.47 4.69
N ASP A 115 16.31 3.48 5.53
CA ASP A 115 17.53 4.29 5.60
C ASP A 115 18.69 3.49 6.21
N LEU A 116 18.43 2.71 7.27
CA LEU A 116 19.44 1.83 7.86
C LEU A 116 19.84 0.71 6.90
N PHE A 117 18.89 0.10 6.18
CA PHE A 117 19.21 -0.88 5.14
C PHE A 117 20.12 -0.30 4.05
N GLU A 118 19.80 0.91 3.58
CA GLU A 118 20.61 1.61 2.57
C GLU A 118 22.02 1.90 3.09
N PHE A 119 22.17 2.33 4.34
CA PHE A 119 23.46 2.50 4.99
C PHE A 119 24.27 1.18 5.09
N LEU A 120 23.62 0.10 5.52
CA LEU A 120 24.23 -1.21 5.72
C LEU A 120 24.70 -1.85 4.40
N THR A 121 24.05 -1.50 3.28
CA THR A 121 24.29 -2.05 1.95
C THR A 121 24.97 -1.07 0.99
N GLU A 122 25.63 -0.04 1.55
CA GLU A 122 26.41 0.96 0.82
C GLU A 122 25.63 1.67 -0.31
N GLY A 123 24.37 2.03 -0.04
CA GLY A 123 23.51 2.78 -0.94
C GLY A 123 22.52 1.94 -1.75
N SER A 124 22.42 0.62 -1.49
CA SER A 124 21.39 -0.18 -2.14
C SER A 124 20.04 0.06 -1.48
N PRO A 125 19.01 0.54 -2.22
CA PRO A 125 17.72 0.83 -1.61
C PRO A 125 16.99 -0.46 -1.22
N LEU A 126 16.19 -0.37 -0.16
CA LEU A 126 15.24 -1.41 0.18
C LEU A 126 14.20 -1.55 -0.94
N GLN A 127 13.93 -2.77 -1.42
CA GLN A 127 13.01 -2.97 -2.57
C GLN A 127 11.55 -2.67 -2.26
N PHE A 128 11.19 -2.57 -0.97
CA PHE A 128 9.82 -2.39 -0.50
C PHE A 128 9.69 -1.11 0.33
N ARG A 129 10.33 0.00 -0.07
CA ARG A 129 10.07 1.26 0.64
C ARG A 129 8.60 1.64 0.47
N LYS A 130 7.99 2.16 1.52
CA LYS A 130 6.60 2.61 1.48
C LYS A 130 6.36 3.65 0.37
N ASP A 131 7.38 4.43 0.02
CA ASP A 131 7.34 5.42 -1.06
C ASP A 131 7.74 4.88 -2.44
N THR A 132 8.42 3.72 -2.55
CA THR A 132 8.76 3.11 -3.87
C THR A 132 7.58 2.54 -4.62
N ASP A 133 6.44 2.36 -3.95
CA ASP A 133 5.15 2.10 -4.60
C ASP A 133 4.71 3.23 -5.54
N LYS A 134 5.36 4.41 -5.47
CA LYS A 134 5.23 5.50 -6.44
C LYS A 134 6.06 5.24 -7.70
N ILE A 135 6.09 4.02 -8.25
CA ILE A 135 6.84 3.72 -9.47
C ILE A 135 6.40 4.69 -10.57
N ARG A 136 7.33 5.58 -10.94
CA ARG A 136 7.32 6.38 -12.17
C ARG A 136 7.34 5.41 -13.34
N GLY A 137 6.21 5.27 -14.03
CA GLY A 137 6.09 4.38 -15.18
C GLY A 137 7.08 4.73 -16.31
N PRO A 138 7.44 3.71 -17.10
CA PRO A 138 7.33 3.86 -18.53
C PRO A 138 6.51 2.69 -19.08
N PHE A 139 5.20 2.88 -19.25
CA PHE A 139 4.42 1.92 -20.03
C PHE A 139 4.64 2.18 -21.51
N GLN A 140 5.43 1.32 -22.16
CA GLN A 140 5.30 1.10 -23.59
C GLN A 140 3.99 0.36 -23.84
N VAL A 141 3.03 1.04 -24.46
CA VAL A 141 1.82 0.44 -24.99
C VAL A 141 2.22 -0.51 -26.12
N LEU A 142 2.12 -1.81 -25.87
CA LEU A 142 2.07 -2.81 -26.95
C LEU A 142 0.70 -2.69 -27.62
N VAL A 143 0.63 -1.86 -28.66
CA VAL A 143 -0.53 -1.76 -29.53
C VAL A 143 -0.67 -3.07 -30.30
N SER A 144 -1.75 -3.81 -30.05
CA SER A 144 -2.18 -4.93 -30.88
C SER A 144 -2.80 -4.37 -32.17
N PRO A 145 -2.33 -4.71 -33.38
CA PRO A 145 -3.00 -4.28 -34.60
C PRO A 145 -4.20 -5.17 -34.89
N PHE A 146 -5.41 -4.62 -34.69
CA PHE A 146 -6.62 -5.14 -35.32
C PHE A 146 -6.51 -4.98 -36.84
N SER A 147 -6.64 -6.11 -37.54
CA SER A 147 -6.58 -6.21 -39.00
C SER A 147 -7.90 -5.74 -39.63
N LEU A 148 -7.81 -4.87 -40.63
CA LEU A 148 -8.89 -4.60 -41.58
C LEU A 148 -8.35 -4.65 -43.02
N ALA A 149 -9.03 -5.49 -43.81
CA ALA A 149 -9.08 -5.59 -45.27
C ALA A 149 -7.95 -6.29 -46.07
N ALA A 150 -8.34 -7.46 -46.60
CA ALA A 150 -8.32 -7.84 -48.02
C ALA A 150 -7.02 -8.14 -48.78
N GLU A 151 -7.04 -9.36 -49.35
CA GLU A 151 -6.46 -9.85 -50.61
C GLU A 151 -4.94 -9.90 -50.85
N LYS A 152 -4.51 -11.17 -50.98
CA LYS A 152 -3.57 -11.76 -51.96
C LYS A 152 -2.06 -11.53 -51.80
N SER A 153 -1.42 -12.68 -51.52
CA SER A 153 -0.20 -13.17 -52.19
C SER A 153 1.11 -12.44 -51.90
N SER A 154 1.95 -13.02 -51.03
CA SER A 154 3.09 -13.88 -51.41
C SER A 154 4.09 -14.03 -50.25
N HIS A 155 4.77 -15.17 -50.26
CA HIS A 155 5.65 -15.71 -49.23
C HIS A 155 6.81 -14.80 -48.78
N VAL A 156 7.01 -14.67 -47.47
CA VAL A 156 8.34 -14.44 -46.86
C VAL A 156 8.45 -15.26 -45.57
N HIS A 157 9.40 -16.19 -45.54
CA HIS A 157 9.81 -16.91 -44.34
C HIS A 157 10.77 -16.02 -43.51
N PHE A 158 10.42 -15.74 -42.26
CA PHE A 158 11.40 -15.30 -41.26
C PHE A 158 11.55 -16.36 -40.16
N ARG A 159 12.74 -16.96 -40.10
CA ARG A 159 13.21 -17.78 -38.98
C ARG A 159 13.40 -16.88 -37.76
N ARG A 160 12.67 -17.15 -36.68
CA ARG A 160 12.88 -16.50 -35.37
C ARG A 160 13.92 -17.31 -34.59
N SER A 161 15.13 -16.79 -34.45
CA SER A 161 16.11 -17.25 -33.46
C SER A 161 15.72 -16.66 -32.10
N VAL A 162 15.36 -17.53 -31.15
CA VAL A 162 15.12 -17.13 -29.77
C VAL A 162 16.46 -17.17 -29.04
N HIS A 163 17.04 -16.02 -28.72
CA HIS A 163 18.04 -15.94 -27.67
C HIS A 163 17.32 -15.83 -26.33
N LYS A 164 17.48 -16.90 -25.56
CA LYS A 164 17.02 -17.09 -24.19
C LYS A 164 17.90 -16.20 -23.29
N TRP A 165 17.31 -15.14 -22.73
CA TRP A 165 17.89 -14.46 -21.57
C TRP A 165 17.23 -15.07 -20.34
N ASP A 166 17.98 -15.94 -19.65
CA ASP A 166 17.60 -16.44 -18.34
C ASP A 166 17.87 -15.33 -17.31
N LEU A 167 16.80 -14.75 -16.75
CA LEU A 167 16.85 -13.98 -15.51
C LEU A 167 16.36 -14.88 -14.37
N PRO A 168 17.04 -14.92 -13.20
CA PRO A 168 16.72 -15.85 -12.14
C PRO A 168 15.43 -15.45 -11.43
N ASN A 169 14.53 -16.42 -11.32
CA ASN A 169 13.41 -16.44 -10.39
C ASN A 169 13.88 -16.07 -8.97
N MET A 170 13.52 -14.89 -8.48
CA MET A 170 13.52 -14.58 -7.05
C MET A 170 12.09 -14.29 -6.62
N CYS A 171 11.34 -15.37 -6.42
CA CYS A 171 10.07 -15.33 -5.70
C CYS A 171 10.41 -15.46 -4.21
N GLY A 172 10.42 -14.35 -3.47
CA GLY A 172 10.51 -14.40 -2.02
C GLY A 172 9.30 -15.15 -1.48
N ARG A 173 9.53 -16.23 -0.72
CA ARG A 173 8.47 -17.04 -0.12
C ARG A 173 7.89 -16.27 1.07
N VAL A 174 6.87 -15.43 0.83
CA VAL A 174 6.08 -14.85 1.92
C VAL A 174 5.15 -15.93 2.46
N VAL A 175 5.38 -16.35 3.71
CA VAL A 175 4.51 -17.32 4.39
C VAL A 175 3.31 -16.56 4.98
N TRP A 176 2.22 -16.49 4.25
CA TRP A 176 0.95 -15.92 4.73
C TRP A 176 0.14 -16.98 5.46
N GLN A 177 -0.27 -16.71 6.71
CA GLN A 177 -1.28 -17.50 7.42
C GLN A 177 -2.66 -16.83 7.28
N ASP A 178 -3.53 -17.47 6.48
CA ASP A 178 -5.00 -17.33 6.36
C ASP A 178 -5.67 -16.12 7.04
N ARG A 179 -6.02 -15.05 6.29
CA ARG A 179 -6.84 -13.93 6.81
C ARG A 179 -7.86 -13.27 5.86
N LEU A 180 -8.25 -13.90 4.77
CA LEU A 180 -9.57 -13.61 4.21
C LEU A 180 -10.57 -14.52 4.92
N SER A 181 -11.40 -13.93 5.79
CA SER A 181 -12.46 -14.68 6.49
C SER A 181 -13.60 -15.06 5.55
N ASP A 182 -13.71 -14.38 4.40
CA ASP A 182 -14.65 -14.72 3.35
C ASP A 182 -14.04 -15.78 2.42
N PRO A 183 -14.57 -17.02 2.45
CA PRO A 183 -14.06 -18.09 1.60
C PRO A 183 -14.15 -17.76 0.10
N ALA A 184 -15.10 -16.90 -0.32
CA ALA A 184 -15.29 -16.53 -1.72
C ALA A 184 -14.19 -15.60 -2.26
N LEU A 185 -13.43 -14.93 -1.39
CA LEU A 185 -12.35 -14.02 -1.78
C LEU A 185 -10.96 -14.67 -1.73
N LYS A 186 -10.83 -15.87 -1.16
CA LYS A 186 -9.53 -16.55 -1.01
C LYS A 186 -8.81 -16.84 -2.33
N GLU A 187 -9.56 -16.89 -3.45
CA GLU A 187 -9.03 -17.15 -4.80
C GLU A 187 -9.03 -15.90 -5.71
N ALA A 188 -9.39 -14.72 -5.18
CA ALA A 188 -9.50 -13.50 -5.98
C ALA A 188 -8.12 -12.96 -6.41
N THR A 189 -8.02 -12.51 -7.67
CA THR A 189 -6.84 -11.79 -8.15
C THR A 189 -6.96 -10.31 -7.78
N MET A 190 -5.91 -9.75 -7.18
CA MET A 190 -5.85 -8.34 -6.80
C MET A 190 -5.03 -7.52 -7.79
N SER A 191 -5.49 -6.32 -8.09
CA SER A 191 -4.73 -5.32 -8.84
C SER A 191 -4.91 -3.95 -8.19
N ARG A 192 -3.81 -3.22 -8.05
CA ARG A 192 -3.83 -1.85 -7.51
C ARG A 192 -4.31 -0.90 -8.60
N ILE A 193 -5.12 0.09 -8.22
CA ILE A 193 -5.63 1.11 -9.14
C ILE A 193 -5.73 2.45 -8.43
N SER A 194 -5.54 3.54 -9.17
CA SER A 194 -5.96 4.87 -8.71
C SER A 194 -7.11 5.35 -9.59
N PHE A 195 -8.17 5.86 -8.96
CA PHE A 195 -9.26 6.50 -9.68
C PHE A 195 -9.09 8.01 -9.62
N CYS A 196 -9.03 8.63 -10.79
CA CYS A 196 -9.07 10.07 -10.94
C CYS A 196 -10.32 10.44 -11.73
N ASP A 197 -11.00 11.53 -11.38
CA ASP A 197 -12.00 12.09 -12.27
C ASP A 197 -11.35 12.71 -13.52
N ARG A 198 -12.18 13.11 -14.48
CA ARG A 198 -11.72 13.75 -15.73
C ARG A 198 -10.94 15.05 -15.50
N TYR A 199 -11.08 15.67 -14.33
CA TYR A 199 -10.50 16.97 -14.00
C TYR A 199 -9.22 16.87 -13.16
N GLY A 200 -8.72 15.67 -12.87
CA GLY A 200 -7.43 15.49 -12.19
C GLY A 200 -7.52 15.28 -10.68
N PHE A 201 -8.71 15.02 -10.12
CA PHE A 201 -8.86 14.77 -8.68
C PHE A 201 -9.02 13.30 -8.34
N TYR A 202 -8.41 12.88 -7.23
CA TYR A 202 -8.50 11.51 -6.76
C TYR A 202 -9.69 11.30 -5.80
N LEU A 203 -10.24 10.08 -5.82
CA LEU A 203 -11.25 9.64 -4.86
C LEU A 203 -10.58 9.26 -3.54
N SER A 204 -11.15 9.61 -2.39
CA SER A 204 -10.60 9.26 -1.08
C SER A 204 -11.68 8.76 -0.14
N ALA A 205 -11.39 7.66 0.56
CA ALA A 205 -12.29 7.11 1.54
C ALA A 205 -12.00 7.73 2.92
N CYS A 206 -12.82 8.67 3.38
CA CYS A 206 -12.61 9.32 4.68
C CYS A 206 -13.29 8.55 5.82
N PHE A 207 -12.48 8.05 6.75
CA PHE A 207 -12.91 7.50 8.03
C PHE A 207 -12.49 8.44 9.16
N HIS A 208 -13.45 8.87 9.97
CA HIS A 208 -13.13 9.66 11.16
C HIS A 208 -12.94 8.75 12.38
N HIS A 209 -11.73 8.77 12.96
CA HIS A 209 -11.49 8.52 14.38
C HIS A 209 -10.73 9.74 14.97
N GLY A 210 -11.49 10.64 15.60
CA GLY A 210 -11.05 11.60 16.63
C GLY A 210 -9.96 12.63 16.29
N GLY A 211 -10.35 13.86 15.96
CA GLY A 211 -9.47 15.05 16.02
C GLY A 211 -10.00 16.24 15.23
N VAL A 212 -10.32 17.33 15.92
CA VAL A 212 -11.05 18.51 15.42
C VAL A 212 -10.24 19.34 14.42
N ILE A 213 -10.72 19.49 13.17
CA ILE A 213 -10.76 20.76 12.42
C ILE A 213 -12.02 20.76 11.53
N GLY A 214 -12.97 21.67 11.79
CA GLY A 214 -13.93 22.12 10.77
C GLY A 214 -15.23 21.32 10.58
N LYS A 215 -16.19 21.56 11.48
CA LYS A 215 -17.65 21.62 11.19
C LYS A 215 -18.33 20.36 10.63
N LEU A 216 -18.97 19.63 11.56
CA LEU A 216 -20.09 18.68 11.42
C LEU A 216 -20.61 18.47 9.99
N LEU A 217 -20.53 17.23 9.49
CA LEU A 217 -21.67 16.46 8.97
C LEU A 217 -21.31 14.96 8.95
N SER A 218 -22.26 14.12 9.41
CA SER A 218 -22.36 12.66 9.23
C SER A 218 -21.51 11.71 10.11
N ARG A 219 -22.20 10.78 10.77
CA ARG A 219 -21.67 9.66 11.59
C ARG A 219 -21.30 8.42 10.75
N TYR A 220 -21.14 8.55 9.43
CA TYR A 220 -20.92 7.43 8.51
C TYR A 220 -19.61 7.64 7.74
N PRO A 221 -18.86 6.56 7.43
CA PRO A 221 -17.70 6.67 6.55
C PRO A 221 -18.21 7.11 5.18
N THR A 222 -17.75 8.26 4.72
CA THR A 222 -18.16 8.84 3.44
C THR A 222 -16.94 8.89 2.53
N VAL A 223 -17.17 8.58 1.26
CA VAL A 223 -16.12 8.66 0.24
C VAL A 223 -16.26 10.01 -0.43
N VAL A 224 -15.20 10.80 -0.41
CA VAL A 224 -15.19 12.19 -0.85
C VAL A 224 -14.06 12.43 -1.84
N LYS A 225 -14.23 13.44 -2.68
CA LYS A 225 -13.16 13.96 -3.56
C LYS A 225 -12.25 14.87 -2.73
N THR A 226 -10.97 14.56 -2.54
CA THR A 226 -10.14 15.25 -1.51
C THR A 226 -9.00 16.08 -2.05
N ALA A 227 -8.30 15.65 -3.11
CA ALA A 227 -7.03 16.26 -3.49
C ALA A 227 -6.66 16.07 -4.97
N GLU A 228 -5.72 16.91 -5.41
CA GLU A 228 -5.01 16.80 -6.70
C GLU A 228 -3.82 15.82 -6.64
N ASP A 229 -3.42 15.40 -5.43
CA ASP A 229 -2.32 14.45 -5.21
C ASP A 229 -2.88 13.10 -4.74
N CYS A 230 -2.24 12.00 -5.18
CA CYS A 230 -2.57 10.64 -4.76
C CYS A 230 -1.69 10.22 -3.57
N ASP A 231 -2.30 9.96 -2.42
CA ASP A 231 -1.66 9.30 -1.27
C ASP A 231 -2.34 7.94 -0.97
N ASP A 232 -1.98 7.30 0.13
CA ASP A 232 -2.55 6.01 0.57
C ASP A 232 -4.09 6.05 0.66
N TRP A 233 -4.68 7.21 0.96
CA TRP A 233 -6.13 7.40 1.12
C TRP A 233 -6.88 7.43 -0.22
N GLU A 234 -6.14 7.75 -1.28
CA GLU A 234 -6.62 7.85 -2.66
C GLU A 234 -6.31 6.60 -3.50
N THR A 235 -5.67 5.60 -2.89
CA THR A 235 -5.33 4.32 -3.52
C THR A 235 -6.42 3.28 -3.22
N PHE A 236 -6.84 2.57 -4.26
CA PHE A 236 -7.79 1.47 -4.15
C PHE A 236 -7.22 0.18 -4.75
N TRP A 237 -7.78 -0.96 -4.35
CA TRP A 237 -7.47 -2.25 -4.94
C TRP A 237 -8.73 -2.84 -5.54
N LEU A 238 -8.63 -3.26 -6.79
CA LEU A 238 -9.66 -4.04 -7.45
C LEU A 238 -9.46 -5.51 -7.13
N MET A 239 -10.51 -6.13 -6.58
CA MET A 239 -10.58 -7.57 -6.38
C MET A 239 -11.55 -8.15 -7.40
N LYS A 240 -11.03 -8.90 -8.37
CA LYS A 240 -11.86 -9.62 -9.34
C LYS A 240 -12.36 -10.92 -8.74
N THR A 241 -13.65 -11.18 -8.87
CA THR A 241 -14.20 -12.50 -8.55
C THR A 241 -13.99 -13.46 -9.73
N PRO A 242 -13.57 -14.71 -9.52
CA PRO A 242 -13.33 -15.67 -10.60
C PRO A 242 -14.55 -15.93 -11.50
N ASP A 243 -15.75 -15.88 -10.93
CA ASP A 243 -16.97 -16.39 -11.58
C ASP A 243 -17.95 -15.29 -12.04
N THR A 244 -17.60 -14.01 -11.89
CA THR A 244 -18.52 -12.91 -12.25
C THR A 244 -17.78 -11.72 -12.84
N ASP A 245 -18.48 -10.94 -13.66
CA ASP A 245 -17.99 -9.66 -14.21
C ASP A 245 -17.98 -8.52 -13.16
N PHE A 246 -18.18 -8.85 -11.88
CA PHE A 246 -18.11 -7.87 -10.81
C PHE A 246 -16.70 -7.77 -10.23
N VAL A 247 -16.42 -6.57 -9.73
CA VAL A 247 -15.24 -6.25 -8.93
C VAL A 247 -15.67 -5.70 -7.57
N TYR A 248 -14.82 -5.88 -6.58
CA TYR A 248 -14.88 -5.12 -5.35
C TYR A 248 -13.80 -4.05 -5.36
N ILE A 249 -14.11 -2.88 -4.80
CA ILE A 249 -13.16 -1.77 -4.65
C ILE A 249 -12.76 -1.70 -3.18
N LEU A 250 -11.57 -2.19 -2.85
CA LEU A 250 -11.01 -2.22 -1.50
C LEU A 250 -10.22 -0.94 -1.23
N THR A 251 -10.42 -0.35 -0.05
CA THR A 251 -9.70 0.83 0.44
C THR A 251 -8.45 0.46 1.23
N CYS A 252 -7.58 1.43 1.53
CA CYS A 252 -6.37 1.21 2.35
C CYS A 252 -6.69 0.80 3.80
N HIS A 253 -7.92 1.05 4.24
CA HIS A 253 -8.44 0.65 5.55
C HIS A 253 -9.07 -0.76 5.55
N GLN A 254 -8.89 -1.54 4.48
CA GLN A 254 -9.44 -2.88 4.34
C GLN A 254 -10.96 -2.95 4.44
N THR A 255 -11.62 -1.94 3.90
CA THR A 255 -13.08 -1.89 3.72
C THR A 255 -13.41 -1.70 2.25
N PHE A 256 -14.59 -2.12 1.84
CA PHE A 256 -15.06 -2.06 0.47
C PHE A 256 -15.95 -0.85 0.24
N ILE A 257 -15.87 -0.22 -0.92
CA ILE A 257 -16.86 0.78 -1.34
C ILE A 257 -18.21 0.09 -1.48
N SER A 258 -19.27 0.71 -0.96
CA SER A 258 -20.64 0.19 -0.95
C SER A 258 -21.63 1.25 -1.38
N VAL A 259 -22.66 0.85 -2.12
CA VAL A 259 -23.77 1.71 -2.52
C VAL A 259 -25.06 1.16 -1.94
N SER A 260 -25.76 1.97 -1.13
CA SER A 260 -27.08 1.60 -0.62
C SER A 260 -28.16 1.67 -1.70
N LEU A 261 -29.34 1.10 -1.43
CA LEU A 261 -30.49 1.17 -2.34
C LEU A 261 -30.95 2.62 -2.60
N GLU A 262 -30.75 3.51 -1.62
CA GLU A 262 -31.04 4.95 -1.73
C GLU A 262 -29.97 5.74 -2.50
N GLY A 263 -28.92 5.06 -2.98
CA GLY A 263 -27.82 5.67 -3.74
C GLY A 263 -26.74 6.33 -2.87
N VAL A 264 -26.72 6.04 -1.56
CA VAL A 264 -25.70 6.57 -0.65
C VAL A 264 -24.43 5.74 -0.74
N VAL A 265 -23.31 6.41 -1.04
CA VAL A 265 -21.99 5.78 -1.12
C VAL A 265 -21.31 5.85 0.25
N HIS A 266 -20.86 4.70 0.73
CA HIS A 266 -20.16 4.54 2.00
C HIS A 266 -19.17 3.37 1.87
N THR A 267 -18.62 2.93 2.99
CA THR A 267 -17.71 1.77 3.02
C THR A 267 -18.19 0.70 3.99
N SER A 268 -17.93 -0.56 3.67
CA SER A 268 -18.34 -1.74 4.45
C SER A 268 -17.15 -2.64 4.74
N SER A 269 -17.12 -3.27 5.92
CA SER A 269 -16.11 -4.29 6.26
C SER A 269 -16.42 -5.66 5.66
N LYS A 270 -17.52 -5.82 4.93
CA LYS A 270 -17.96 -7.07 4.32
C LYS A 270 -18.06 -6.90 2.81
N ALA A 271 -17.66 -7.92 2.07
CA ALA A 271 -17.83 -7.98 0.62
C ALA A 271 -19.14 -8.71 0.29
N GLN A 272 -20.26 -7.97 0.28
CA GLN A 272 -21.58 -8.50 -0.07
C GLN A 272 -22.02 -7.95 -1.43
N GLU A 273 -23.30 -8.12 -1.76
CA GLU A 273 -23.83 -7.71 -3.07
C GLU A 273 -23.73 -6.18 -3.27
N THR A 274 -23.95 -5.39 -2.22
CA THR A 274 -23.93 -3.91 -2.26
C THR A 274 -22.54 -3.32 -2.51
N GLU A 275 -21.49 -4.11 -2.35
CA GLU A 275 -20.09 -3.72 -2.58
C GLU A 275 -19.57 -4.14 -3.98
N ARG A 276 -20.43 -4.74 -4.81
CA ARG A 276 -20.08 -5.20 -6.16
C ARG A 276 -20.30 -4.10 -7.19
N PHE A 277 -19.33 -3.93 -8.07
CA PHE A 277 -19.40 -3.02 -9.20
C PHE A 277 -19.08 -3.74 -10.50
N ARG A 278 -19.78 -3.39 -11.58
CA ARG A 278 -19.34 -3.69 -12.93
C ARG A 278 -18.53 -2.50 -13.44
N MET A 279 -17.36 -2.79 -14.00
CA MET A 279 -16.56 -1.78 -14.71
C MET A 279 -16.94 -1.82 -16.18
N GLU A 280 -17.37 -0.68 -16.72
CA GLU A 280 -17.76 -0.55 -18.13
C GLU A 280 -16.76 0.38 -18.84
N PRO A 281 -15.79 -0.17 -19.58
CA PRO A 281 -14.83 0.64 -20.33
C PRO A 281 -15.51 1.51 -21.38
N GLN A 282 -15.03 2.73 -21.54
CA GLN A 282 -15.50 3.69 -22.53
C GLN A 282 -14.45 3.88 -23.65
N GLU A 283 -14.85 4.52 -24.75
CA GLU A 283 -13.95 4.78 -25.89
C GLU A 283 -12.87 5.83 -25.59
N ASP A 284 -13.07 6.66 -24.56
CA ASP A 284 -12.17 7.76 -24.16
C ASP A 284 -11.18 7.37 -23.06
N ASP A 285 -10.87 6.07 -22.95
CA ASP A 285 -10.02 5.46 -21.90
C ASP A 285 -10.52 5.69 -20.46
N THR A 286 -11.78 6.12 -20.29
CA THR A 286 -12.45 6.17 -18.99
C THR A 286 -13.25 4.91 -18.71
N VAL A 287 -13.69 4.76 -17.47
CA VAL A 287 -14.57 3.67 -17.02
C VAL A 287 -15.78 4.24 -16.29
N LEU A 288 -16.92 3.58 -16.47
CA LEU A 288 -18.08 3.76 -15.59
C LEU A 288 -18.07 2.65 -14.53
N LEU A 289 -18.48 2.99 -13.31
CA LEU A 289 -18.60 2.06 -12.20
C LEU A 289 -20.08 1.87 -11.85
N GLN A 290 -20.70 0.83 -12.42
CA GLN A 290 -22.10 0.49 -12.17
C GLN A 290 -22.19 -0.37 -10.89
N SER A 291 -22.92 0.10 -9.88
CA SER A 291 -23.21 -0.65 -8.66
C SER A 291 -24.11 -1.87 -8.95
N PHE A 292 -24.18 -2.79 -7.99
CA PHE A 292 -25.12 -3.92 -8.03
C PHE A 292 -26.59 -3.52 -8.22
N HIS A 293 -26.97 -2.31 -7.80
CA HIS A 293 -28.33 -1.79 -7.97
C HIS A 293 -28.59 -1.17 -9.35
N GLY A 294 -27.61 -1.20 -10.26
CA GLY A 294 -27.73 -0.61 -11.61
C GLY A 294 -27.59 0.91 -11.65
N THR A 295 -27.17 1.53 -10.55
CA THR A 295 -26.79 2.95 -10.47
C THR A 295 -25.30 3.12 -10.72
N TYR A 296 -24.86 4.31 -11.13
CA TYR A 296 -23.46 4.61 -11.44
C TYR A 296 -22.87 5.51 -10.37
N LEU A 297 -21.65 5.22 -9.94
CA LEU A 297 -20.90 6.15 -9.09
C LEU A 297 -20.66 7.45 -9.84
N LYS A 298 -20.89 8.57 -9.15
CA LYS A 298 -20.70 9.92 -9.66
C LYS A 298 -19.85 10.73 -8.71
N SER A 299 -18.80 11.34 -9.25
CA SER A 299 -18.01 12.34 -8.55
C SER A 299 -18.83 13.61 -8.36
N GLY A 300 -18.79 14.20 -7.16
CA GLY A 300 -19.45 15.47 -6.95
C GLY A 300 -18.68 16.63 -7.60
N PRO A 301 -19.35 17.76 -7.85
CA PRO A 301 -18.83 18.83 -8.72
C PRO A 301 -17.63 19.60 -8.14
N GLN A 302 -17.31 19.40 -6.85
CA GLN A 302 -16.26 20.15 -6.15
C GLN A 302 -15.46 19.24 -5.21
N VAL A 303 -14.23 19.63 -4.91
CA VAL A 303 -13.45 19.01 -3.83
C VAL A 303 -14.23 19.14 -2.51
N GLY A 304 -14.19 18.08 -1.69
CA GLY A 304 -14.93 17.94 -0.45
C GLY A 304 -16.36 17.40 -0.63
N THR A 305 -16.82 17.16 -1.86
CA THR A 305 -18.14 16.57 -2.10
C THR A 305 -18.09 15.05 -2.04
N SER A 306 -19.13 14.45 -1.46
CA SER A 306 -19.27 13.00 -1.37
C SER A 306 -19.62 12.39 -2.72
N LEU A 307 -19.12 11.18 -2.97
CA LEU A 307 -19.61 10.33 -4.04
C LEU A 307 -21.11 10.04 -3.82
N VAL A 308 -21.85 10.02 -4.91
CA VAL A 308 -23.25 9.61 -4.94
C VAL A 308 -23.44 8.57 -6.03
N ALA A 309 -24.48 7.74 -5.92
CA ALA A 309 -24.86 6.85 -7.00
C ALA A 309 -26.10 7.39 -7.71
N VAL A 310 -26.05 7.47 -9.04
CA VAL A 310 -27.10 8.06 -9.88
C VAL A 310 -27.61 7.08 -10.92
N SER A 311 -28.86 7.22 -11.36
CA SER A 311 -29.46 6.34 -12.38
C SER A 311 -29.14 6.76 -13.81
N SER A 312 -28.80 8.02 -14.04
CA SER A 312 -28.42 8.56 -15.35
C SER A 312 -26.92 8.82 -15.40
N VAL A 313 -26.26 8.36 -16.45
CA VAL A 313 -24.83 8.62 -16.70
C VAL A 313 -24.64 10.02 -17.25
N ASP A 314 -23.67 10.74 -16.71
CA ASP A 314 -23.14 11.97 -17.27
C ASP A 314 -21.60 11.98 -17.16
N GLU A 315 -20.99 13.12 -17.49
CA GLU A 315 -19.52 13.25 -17.52
C GLU A 315 -18.85 13.07 -16.16
N ASP A 316 -19.54 13.35 -15.05
CA ASP A 316 -18.94 13.19 -13.71
C ASP A 316 -19.00 11.73 -13.21
N CYS A 317 -19.65 10.83 -13.98
CA CYS A 317 -19.65 9.38 -13.74
C CYS A 317 -18.44 8.66 -14.35
N LYS A 318 -17.61 9.37 -15.13
CA LYS A 318 -16.44 8.80 -15.80
C LYS A 318 -15.20 8.92 -14.93
N PHE A 319 -14.52 7.80 -14.72
CA PHE A 319 -13.28 7.72 -13.96
C PHE A 319 -12.13 7.27 -14.85
N THR A 320 -10.96 7.84 -14.65
CA THR A 320 -9.72 7.41 -15.31
C THR A 320 -9.03 6.38 -14.43
N THR A 321 -8.55 5.31 -15.06
CA THR A 321 -7.77 4.25 -14.40
C THR A 321 -6.29 4.40 -14.75
N TYR A 322 -5.42 4.43 -13.75
CA TYR A 322 -3.96 4.46 -13.89
C TYR A 322 -3.34 3.18 -13.37
#